data_AF-C5YBM6-F1
#
_entry.id   AF-C5YBM6-F1
#
_cell.length_a   1.000
_cell.length_b   1.000
_cell.length_c   1.000
_cell.angle_alpha   90.00
_cell.angle_beta   90.00
_cell.angle_gamma   90.00
#
_symmetry.space_group_name_H-M   'P 1'
#
loop_
_entity.id
_entity.type
_entity.pdbx_description
1 polymer ?
#
loop_
_entity_poly.entity_id
_entity_poly.type
_entity_poly.pdbx_seq_one_letter_code
_entity_poly.pdbx_strand_id
1 'polypeptide(L)'
;MSSSTAASKRRKLARSASTIIATASKGYHILKIDGYSHTKAKPTGESIESNTFTVGDHTWYIGYYPNGDDSECSAYISLFLFLNETVPKPLEVQYDFRFIDEVVEEAPPSSLASADIVTFECRNDCSGYPKFIKREDLERSRHLKDDSFIVRCDIAVINKFRVEELANAPTTTSVSLPPPSDLHRHFGYLLQTEKGADVVFQVSGETFKAHRCVLAARSPVFSAELFGQMKESDATAGGVIHIDDMEAHVFKAMLFFVYTDSLPEMGKEDQTAMFQHMLVAADRYHLERLKLICEHKLCRCIKAATLATILPLAEQHHCQGLKKACFSFLSSPANLAAVLASDGFEHLNASCPSVIKELIAKLGT
;
A
#
# COMPACT_ATOMS: atom_id res chain seq x y z
N MET A 1 77.26 17.20 25.41
CA MET A 1 76.50 16.02 24.95
C MET A 1 75.10 16.13 25.50
N SER A 2 74.19 16.73 24.73
CA SER A 2 72.80 16.95 25.14
C SER A 2 71.93 15.97 24.36
N SER A 3 71.43 14.94 25.04
CA SER A 3 70.60 13.88 24.47
C SER A 3 69.14 14.34 24.43
N SER A 4 68.58 14.41 23.23
CA SER A 4 67.18 14.75 22.95
C SER A 4 66.31 13.49 23.10
N THR A 5 65.37 13.50 24.04
CA THR A 5 64.35 12.46 24.20
C THR A 5 63.17 12.73 23.26
N ALA A 6 63.04 11.91 22.22
CA ALA A 6 61.87 11.91 21.33
C ALA A 6 60.66 11.25 22.02
N ALA A 7 59.64 12.04 22.32
CA ALA A 7 58.35 11.55 22.82
C ALA A 7 57.54 10.91 21.68
N SER A 8 57.32 9.60 21.77
CA SER A 8 56.41 8.85 20.89
C SER A 8 54.95 9.25 21.19
N LYS A 9 54.35 10.07 20.31
CA LYS A 9 52.91 10.35 20.32
C LYS A 9 52.15 9.09 19.89
N ARG A 10 51.62 8.33 20.86
CA ARG A 10 50.60 7.29 20.59
C ARG A 10 49.37 7.95 19.96
N ARG A 11 49.13 7.72 18.67
CA ARG A 11 47.88 8.04 17.99
C ARG A 11 46.74 7.31 18.71
N LYS A 12 45.82 8.04 19.34
CA LYS A 12 44.52 7.49 19.76
C LYS A 12 43.82 7.02 18.49
N LEU A 13 43.65 5.71 18.34
CA LEU A 13 42.77 5.14 17.32
C LEU A 13 41.34 5.56 17.68
N ALA A 14 40.70 6.30 16.79
CA ALA A 14 39.27 6.57 16.89
C ALA A 14 38.54 5.23 16.66
N ARG A 15 37.88 4.73 17.70
CA ARG A 15 37.03 3.54 17.61
C ARG A 15 35.61 4.01 17.36
N SER A 16 35.07 3.67 16.20
CA SER A 16 33.64 3.73 15.93
C SER A 16 33.08 2.30 16.00
N ALA A 17 31.85 2.17 16.51
CA ALA A 17 31.10 0.93 16.54
C ALA A 17 29.64 1.25 16.24
N SER A 18 29.05 0.49 15.33
CA SER A 18 27.64 0.56 14.97
C SER A 18 26.97 -0.80 15.23
N THR A 19 25.69 -0.76 15.58
CA THR A 19 24.86 -1.96 15.72
C THR A 19 23.76 -1.92 14.66
N ILE A 20 23.60 -3.02 13.93
CA ILE A 20 22.47 -3.23 13.01
C ILE A 20 21.39 -3.96 13.81
N ILE A 21 20.26 -3.29 14.04
CA ILE A 21 19.11 -3.85 14.75
C ILE A 21 18.06 -4.24 13.71
N ALA A 22 17.81 -5.54 13.56
CA ALA A 22 16.64 -6.05 12.87
C ALA A 22 15.49 -6.14 13.86
N THR A 23 14.41 -5.39 13.62
CA THR A 23 13.20 -5.43 14.47
C THR A 23 12.11 -6.20 13.76
N ALA A 24 11.35 -7.04 14.46
CA ALA A 24 10.20 -7.73 13.88
C ALA A 24 8.98 -7.59 14.80
N SER A 25 7.82 -7.31 14.22
CA SER A 25 6.53 -7.35 14.91
C SER A 25 6.02 -8.78 14.92
N LYS A 26 5.93 -9.39 16.10
CA LYS A 26 5.53 -10.79 16.26
C LYS A 26 4.12 -10.91 16.84
N GLY A 27 3.39 -11.92 16.43
CA GLY A 27 2.07 -12.25 16.95
C GLY A 27 1.69 -13.69 16.61
N TYR A 28 0.50 -14.09 17.03
CA TYR A 28 -0.06 -15.39 16.66
C TYR A 28 -1.58 -15.32 16.53
N HIS A 29 -2.14 -16.26 15.78
CA HIS A 29 -3.57 -16.47 15.66
C HIS A 29 -3.91 -17.93 15.94
N ILE A 30 -5.05 -18.16 16.60
CA ILE A 30 -5.54 -19.49 16.94
C ILE A 30 -6.83 -19.73 16.17
N LEU A 31 -6.79 -20.70 15.27
CA LEU A 31 -7.93 -21.15 14.48
C LEU A 31 -8.41 -22.50 15.03
N LYS A 32 -9.58 -22.50 15.68
CA LYS A 32 -10.29 -23.74 16.05
C LYS A 32 -11.22 -24.14 14.91
N ILE A 33 -11.07 -25.36 14.44
CA ILE A 33 -12.02 -26.02 13.55
C ILE A 33 -12.90 -26.88 14.45
N ASP A 34 -14.20 -26.61 14.43
CA ASP A 34 -15.21 -27.32 15.21
C ASP A 34 -16.23 -27.89 14.22
N GLY A 35 -16.46 -29.20 14.27
CA GLY A 35 -17.24 -29.92 13.26
C GLY A 35 -16.43 -30.27 12.00
N TYR A 36 -15.19 -30.76 12.16
CA TYR A 36 -14.31 -31.18 11.07
C TYR A 36 -14.99 -32.14 10.08
N SER A 37 -15.81 -33.06 10.55
CA SER A 37 -16.55 -33.99 9.71
C SER A 37 -17.45 -33.28 8.68
N HIS A 38 -18.01 -32.13 9.04
CA HIS A 38 -18.86 -31.31 8.17
C HIS A 38 -18.05 -30.48 7.18
N THR A 39 -16.84 -30.04 7.54
CA THR A 39 -15.99 -29.26 6.62
C THR A 39 -15.58 -30.09 5.39
N LYS A 40 -15.51 -31.42 5.52
CA LYS A 40 -15.25 -32.36 4.42
C LYS A 40 -16.29 -32.32 3.28
N ALA A 41 -17.46 -31.70 3.49
CA ALA A 41 -18.44 -31.50 2.42
C ALA A 41 -18.00 -30.43 1.40
N LYS A 42 -17.00 -29.59 1.72
CA LYS A 42 -16.45 -28.60 0.79
C LYS A 42 -15.76 -29.27 -0.40
N PRO A 43 -15.96 -28.81 -1.64
CA PRO A 43 -15.20 -29.31 -2.79
C PRO A 43 -13.69 -29.11 -2.62
N THR A 44 -12.89 -29.97 -3.26
CA THR A 44 -11.45 -29.74 -3.41
C THR A 44 -11.20 -28.41 -4.12
N GLY A 45 -10.24 -27.63 -3.63
CA GLY A 45 -9.94 -26.28 -4.11
C GLY A 45 -10.77 -25.17 -3.49
N GLU A 46 -11.77 -25.47 -2.66
CA GLU A 46 -12.49 -24.46 -1.88
C GLU A 46 -11.94 -24.32 -0.45
N SER A 47 -11.76 -23.07 -0.01
CA SER A 47 -11.37 -22.73 1.36
C SER A 47 -12.56 -22.37 2.24
N ILE A 48 -12.32 -22.48 3.54
CA ILE A 48 -13.06 -21.83 4.60
C ILE A 48 -12.10 -20.82 5.25
N GLU A 49 -12.50 -19.56 5.28
CA GLU A 49 -11.67 -18.47 5.78
C GLU A 49 -11.85 -18.28 7.29
N SER A 50 -10.76 -18.00 8.00
CA SER A 50 -10.80 -17.54 9.39
C SER A 50 -11.32 -16.09 9.47
N ASN A 51 -11.65 -15.66 10.69
CA ASN A 51 -11.72 -14.23 10.97
C ASN A 51 -10.35 -13.57 10.74
N THR A 52 -10.39 -12.26 10.47
CA THR A 52 -9.19 -11.46 10.30
C THR A 52 -8.50 -11.18 11.63
N PHE A 53 -7.16 -11.10 11.63
CA PHE A 53 -6.34 -10.71 12.78
C PHE A 53 -5.22 -9.75 12.37
N THR A 54 -4.63 -9.04 13.33
CA THR A 54 -3.64 -7.99 13.05
C THR A 54 -2.28 -8.32 13.66
N VAL A 55 -1.23 -8.28 12.84
CA VAL A 55 0.17 -8.36 13.29
C VAL A 55 1.02 -7.41 12.46
N GLY A 56 1.86 -6.63 13.14
CA GLY A 56 2.72 -5.64 12.48
C GLY A 56 1.96 -4.54 11.75
N ASP A 57 0.81 -4.12 12.29
CA ASP A 57 -0.10 -3.14 11.69
C ASP A 57 -0.75 -3.58 10.36
N HIS A 58 -0.64 -4.87 10.02
CA HIS A 58 -1.23 -5.47 8.82
C HIS A 58 -2.31 -6.47 9.15
N THR A 59 -3.34 -6.54 8.31
CA THR A 59 -4.49 -7.42 8.48
C THR A 59 -4.30 -8.74 7.73
N TRP A 60 -4.48 -9.85 8.43
CA TRP A 60 -4.24 -11.21 7.94
C TRP A 60 -5.48 -12.10 8.12
N TYR A 61 -5.58 -13.18 7.37
CA TYR A 61 -6.51 -14.29 7.63
C TYR A 61 -5.90 -15.62 7.19
N ILE A 62 -6.47 -16.73 7.65
CA ILE A 62 -6.05 -18.09 7.28
C ILE A 62 -7.12 -18.69 6.35
N GLY A 63 -6.69 -19.24 5.21
CA GLY A 63 -7.52 -20.09 4.38
C GLY A 63 -7.28 -21.56 4.72
N TYR A 64 -8.33 -22.25 5.16
CA TYR A 64 -8.33 -23.66 5.48
C TYR A 64 -9.03 -24.47 4.38
N TYR A 65 -8.30 -25.38 3.74
CA TYR A 65 -8.81 -26.25 2.67
C TYR A 65 -8.95 -27.68 3.21
N PRO A 66 -10.16 -28.11 3.58
CA PRO A 66 -10.36 -29.43 4.19
C PRO A 66 -10.03 -30.58 3.25
N ASN A 67 -10.12 -30.38 1.94
CA ASN A 67 -9.93 -31.41 0.90
C ASN A 67 -8.88 -31.01 -0.15
N GLY A 68 -7.82 -30.32 0.27
CA GLY A 68 -6.75 -29.83 -0.61
C GLY A 68 -7.10 -28.54 -1.35
N ASP A 69 -6.08 -27.76 -1.70
CA ASP A 69 -6.15 -26.54 -2.52
C ASP A 69 -6.22 -26.84 -4.03
N ASP A 70 -5.79 -28.03 -4.44
CA ASP A 70 -5.96 -28.54 -5.79
C ASP A 70 -6.20 -30.07 -5.80
N SER A 71 -6.36 -30.63 -7.00
CA SER A 71 -6.58 -32.06 -7.18
C SER A 71 -5.40 -32.93 -6.73
N GLU A 72 -4.17 -32.43 -6.83
CA GLU A 72 -2.95 -33.15 -6.40
C GLU A 72 -2.85 -33.25 -4.88
N CYS A 73 -3.42 -32.28 -4.17
CA CYS A 73 -3.43 -32.20 -2.72
C CYS A 73 -4.74 -32.70 -2.09
N SER A 74 -5.64 -33.31 -2.86
CA SER A 74 -6.99 -33.75 -2.43
C SER A 74 -7.04 -34.73 -1.24
N ALA A 75 -5.94 -35.43 -0.95
CA ALA A 75 -5.80 -36.30 0.22
C ALA A 75 -5.36 -35.56 1.51
N TYR A 76 -4.97 -34.29 1.38
CA TYR A 76 -4.39 -33.46 2.44
C TYR A 76 -5.35 -32.36 2.87
N ILE A 77 -5.09 -31.84 4.06
CA ILE A 77 -5.54 -30.51 4.46
C ILE A 77 -4.47 -29.52 4.02
N SER A 78 -4.88 -28.41 3.41
CA SER A 78 -3.99 -27.29 3.08
C SER A 78 -4.31 -26.10 3.97
N LEU A 79 -3.28 -25.35 4.36
CA LEU A 79 -3.38 -24.12 5.14
C LEU A 79 -2.55 -23.03 4.50
N PHE A 80 -3.13 -21.86 4.33
CA PHE A 80 -2.47 -20.70 3.77
C PHE A 80 -2.73 -19.47 4.63
N LEU A 81 -1.68 -18.68 4.84
CA LEU A 81 -1.76 -17.34 5.38
C LEU A 81 -2.01 -16.36 4.24
N PHE A 82 -2.98 -15.47 4.39
CA PHE A 82 -3.32 -14.45 3.41
C PHE A 82 -3.17 -13.05 3.99
N LEU A 83 -2.65 -12.13 3.18
CA LEU A 83 -2.71 -10.69 3.46
C LEU A 83 -4.08 -10.14 3.03
N ASN A 84 -4.83 -9.49 3.92
CA ASN A 84 -6.17 -8.95 3.62
C ASN A 84 -6.16 -7.52 3.08
N GLU A 85 -4.99 -6.98 2.76
CA GLU A 85 -4.80 -5.60 2.34
C GLU A 85 -3.74 -5.50 1.25
N THR A 86 -3.73 -4.39 0.53
CA THR A 86 -2.67 -4.09 -0.44
C THR A 86 -1.76 -3.06 0.21
N VAL A 87 -0.47 -3.41 0.34
CA VAL A 87 0.54 -2.54 0.94
C VAL A 87 1.36 -1.83 -0.14
N PRO A 88 1.88 -0.62 0.13
CA PRO A 88 2.67 0.12 -0.86
C PRO A 88 4.10 -0.41 -1.04
N LYS A 89 4.57 -1.28 -0.15
CA LYS A 89 5.87 -1.94 -0.21
C LYS A 89 5.71 -3.39 0.21
N PRO A 90 6.38 -4.35 -0.46
CA PRO A 90 6.31 -5.75 -0.08
C PRO A 90 6.78 -5.95 1.37
N LEU A 91 6.03 -6.75 2.13
CA LEU A 91 6.33 -7.15 3.49
C LEU A 91 7.18 -8.41 3.49
N GLU A 92 8.24 -8.42 4.28
CA GLU A 92 9.01 -9.63 4.58
C GLU A 92 8.42 -10.29 5.83
N VAL A 93 7.94 -11.52 5.69
CA VAL A 93 7.16 -12.21 6.72
C VAL A 93 7.69 -13.62 6.93
N GLN A 94 7.91 -13.97 8.19
CA GLN A 94 8.09 -15.36 8.61
C GLN A 94 6.80 -15.83 9.28
N TYR A 95 6.33 -17.02 8.94
CA TYR A 95 5.19 -17.62 9.60
C TYR A 95 5.37 -19.13 9.74
N ASP A 96 4.64 -19.73 10.67
CA ASP A 96 4.58 -21.19 10.86
C ASP A 96 3.19 -21.61 11.32
N PHE A 97 2.77 -22.82 10.94
CA PHE A 97 1.51 -23.43 11.34
C PHE A 97 1.76 -24.68 12.17
N ARG A 98 1.10 -24.80 13.33
CA ARG A 98 1.24 -25.98 14.21
C ARG A 98 -0.06 -26.36 14.91
N PHE A 99 -0.23 -27.64 15.18
CA PHE A 99 -1.31 -28.12 16.03
C PHE A 99 -1.02 -27.80 17.49
N ILE A 100 -2.07 -27.40 18.22
CA ILE A 100 -2.01 -27.23 19.68
C ILE A 100 -3.17 -28.01 20.31
N ASP A 101 -2.90 -28.62 21.47
CA ASP A 101 -3.89 -29.44 22.18
C ASP A 101 -4.73 -28.58 23.15
N GLU A 102 -4.17 -27.48 23.66
CA GLU A 102 -4.82 -26.51 24.54
C GLU A 102 -4.39 -25.08 24.18
N VAL A 103 -5.28 -24.11 24.38
CA VAL A 103 -4.99 -22.69 24.16
C VAL A 103 -4.22 -22.14 25.35
N VAL A 104 -2.90 -22.10 25.24
CA VAL A 104 -2.01 -21.47 26.22
C VAL A 104 -1.41 -20.20 25.60
N GLU A 105 -1.44 -19.08 26.34
CA GLU A 105 -0.73 -17.86 25.94
C GLU A 105 0.79 -18.08 26.06
N GLU A 106 1.37 -18.58 24.98
CA GLU A 106 2.81 -18.79 24.86
C GLU A 106 3.40 -17.79 23.87
N ALA A 107 4.62 -17.34 24.13
CA ALA A 107 5.40 -16.58 23.15
C ALA A 107 5.65 -17.42 21.88
N PRO A 108 5.85 -16.78 20.70
CA PRO A 108 6.19 -17.49 19.48
C PRO A 108 7.44 -18.36 19.67
N PRO A 109 7.45 -19.59 19.14
CA PRO A 109 8.57 -20.52 19.36
C PRO A 109 9.83 -20.01 18.65
N SER A 110 11.00 -20.39 19.17
CA SER A 110 12.29 -20.05 18.56
C SER A 110 12.46 -20.63 17.14
N SER A 111 11.67 -21.63 16.76
CA SER A 111 11.64 -22.22 15.40
C SER A 111 11.16 -21.25 14.33
N LEU A 112 10.39 -20.21 14.69
CA LEU A 112 9.96 -19.18 13.73
C LEU A 112 11.17 -18.43 13.14
N ALA A 113 12.29 -18.36 13.86
CA ALA A 113 13.52 -17.73 13.37
C ALA A 113 14.19 -18.52 12.23
N SER A 114 13.89 -19.82 12.09
CA SER A 114 14.39 -20.68 11.01
C SER A 114 13.42 -20.84 9.85
N ALA A 115 12.22 -20.25 9.92
CA ALA A 115 11.25 -20.28 8.83
C ALA A 115 11.73 -19.40 7.66
N ASP A 116 11.39 -19.82 6.44
CA ASP A 116 11.68 -19.05 5.23
C ASP A 116 10.98 -17.69 5.28
N ILE A 117 11.67 -16.67 4.77
CA ILE A 117 11.10 -15.34 4.63
C ILE A 117 10.28 -15.33 3.34
N VAL A 118 9.01 -14.97 3.47
CA VAL A 118 8.06 -14.87 2.37
C VAL A 118 7.62 -13.43 2.19
N THR A 119 7.39 -13.05 0.94
CA THR A 119 7.00 -11.70 0.56
C THR A 119 5.51 -11.60 0.30
N PHE A 120 4.84 -10.62 0.91
CA PHE A 120 3.41 -10.31 0.67
C PHE A 120 3.25 -8.84 0.25
N GLU A 121 2.45 -8.56 -0.78
CA GLU A 121 2.26 -7.19 -1.28
C GLU A 121 0.79 -6.85 -1.57
N CYS A 122 0.08 -7.76 -2.24
CA CYS A 122 -1.29 -7.56 -2.66
C CYS A 122 -2.29 -8.23 -1.73
N ARG A 123 -3.51 -7.68 -1.71
CA ARG A 123 -4.64 -8.34 -1.06
C ARG A 123 -4.87 -9.71 -1.70
N ASN A 124 -4.99 -10.72 -0.85
CA ASN A 124 -5.07 -12.14 -1.17
C ASN A 124 -3.77 -12.77 -1.69
N ASP A 125 -2.63 -12.08 -1.61
CA ASP A 125 -1.35 -12.77 -1.65
C ASP A 125 -1.31 -13.79 -0.52
N CYS A 126 -0.87 -15.00 -0.87
CA CYS A 126 -0.90 -16.12 0.04
C CYS A 126 0.38 -16.93 0.01
N SER A 127 0.68 -17.54 1.14
CA SER A 127 1.73 -18.54 1.27
C SER A 127 1.28 -19.55 2.31
N GLY A 128 1.59 -20.82 2.08
CA GLY A 128 1.14 -21.87 2.96
C GLY A 128 1.74 -23.22 2.67
N TYR A 129 1.10 -24.23 3.22
CA TYR A 129 1.45 -25.63 3.06
C TYR A 129 0.32 -26.34 2.29
N PRO A 130 0.47 -26.57 0.97
CA PRO A 130 -0.49 -27.37 0.18
C PRO A 130 -0.70 -28.79 0.72
N LYS A 131 0.32 -29.34 1.40
CA LYS A 131 0.31 -30.68 1.99
C LYS A 131 0.61 -30.63 3.48
N PHE A 132 -0.14 -29.81 4.23
CA PHE A 132 0.09 -29.59 5.66
C PHE A 132 0.00 -30.89 6.49
N ILE A 133 -1.08 -31.66 6.31
CA ILE A 133 -1.25 -32.99 6.91
C ILE A 133 -2.17 -33.84 6.03
N LYS A 134 -1.91 -35.15 5.91
CA LYS A 134 -2.89 -36.06 5.30
C LYS A 134 -4.12 -36.15 6.18
N ARG A 135 -5.31 -36.20 5.58
CA ARG A 135 -6.56 -36.35 6.35
C ARG A 135 -6.56 -37.61 7.22
N GLU A 136 -6.13 -38.73 6.66
CA GLU A 136 -6.01 -39.98 7.41
C GLU A 136 -5.06 -39.87 8.61
N ASP A 137 -3.97 -39.12 8.46
CA ASP A 137 -3.00 -38.95 9.54
C ASP A 137 -3.56 -38.04 10.64
N LEU A 138 -4.30 -36.99 10.28
CA LEU A 138 -5.02 -36.15 11.26
C LEU A 138 -6.07 -36.98 12.01
N GLU A 139 -6.88 -37.77 11.30
CA GLU A 139 -7.94 -38.61 11.87
C GLU A 139 -7.40 -39.69 12.82
N ARG A 140 -6.16 -40.15 12.60
CA ARG A 140 -5.44 -41.06 13.52
C ARG A 140 -4.67 -40.34 14.61
N SER A 141 -4.50 -39.01 14.51
CA SER A 141 -3.69 -38.24 15.44
C SER A 141 -4.44 -37.92 16.72
N ARG A 142 -3.69 -37.55 17.76
CA ARG A 142 -4.26 -37.04 19.02
C ARG A 142 -4.85 -35.62 18.93
N HIS A 143 -4.63 -34.92 17.80
CA HIS A 143 -4.99 -33.51 17.65
C HIS A 143 -6.46 -33.32 17.28
N LEU A 144 -7.09 -34.33 16.68
CA LEU A 144 -8.52 -34.35 16.44
C LEU A 144 -9.23 -34.96 17.66
N LYS A 145 -9.96 -34.14 18.40
CA LYS A 145 -10.75 -34.54 19.58
C LYS A 145 -12.15 -33.98 19.44
N ASP A 146 -13.17 -34.81 19.67
CA ASP A 146 -14.58 -34.40 19.61
C ASP A 146 -14.93 -33.65 18.31
N ASP A 147 -14.50 -34.21 17.17
CA ASP A 147 -14.65 -33.64 15.83
C ASP A 147 -14.07 -32.22 15.67
N SER A 148 -13.11 -31.85 16.52
CA SER A 148 -12.47 -30.55 16.57
C SER A 148 -10.95 -30.65 16.61
N PHE A 149 -10.27 -29.66 16.04
CA PHE A 149 -8.82 -29.50 16.20
C PHE A 149 -8.46 -28.02 16.15
N ILE A 150 -7.27 -27.69 16.65
CA ILE A 150 -6.80 -26.29 16.76
C ILE A 150 -5.47 -26.14 16.05
N VAL A 151 -5.39 -25.12 15.21
CA VAL A 151 -4.18 -24.69 14.52
C VAL A 151 -3.76 -23.34 15.07
N ARG A 152 -2.50 -23.23 15.47
CA ARG A 152 -1.84 -21.97 15.78
C ARG A 152 -0.99 -21.53 14.60
N CYS A 153 -1.17 -20.28 14.18
CA CYS A 153 -0.32 -19.59 13.22
C CYS A 153 0.55 -18.60 13.99
N ASP A 154 1.86 -18.83 14.04
CA ASP A 154 2.82 -17.87 14.59
C ASP A 154 3.37 -17.03 13.42
N ILE A 155 3.41 -15.70 13.56
CA ILE A 155 3.77 -14.77 12.47
C ILE A 155 4.73 -13.69 12.98
N ALA A 156 5.72 -13.33 12.17
CA ALA A 156 6.67 -12.24 12.39
C ALA A 156 6.82 -11.40 11.13
N VAL A 157 6.42 -10.13 11.21
CA VAL A 157 6.60 -9.14 10.14
C VAL A 157 7.92 -8.41 10.39
N ILE A 158 8.88 -8.54 9.47
CA ILE A 158 10.23 -8.00 9.61
C ILE A 158 10.21 -6.52 9.22
N ASN A 159 10.51 -5.65 10.19
CA ASN A 159 10.65 -4.21 10.00
C ASN A 159 12.12 -3.87 9.70
N LYS A 160 12.35 -2.89 8.81
CA LYS A 160 13.69 -2.54 8.30
C LYS A 160 14.77 -2.39 9.38
N PHE A 161 15.99 -2.77 9.01
CA PHE A 161 17.22 -2.62 9.78
C PHE A 161 17.45 -1.16 10.21
N ARG A 162 17.65 -0.92 11.51
CA ARG A 162 18.13 0.36 12.05
C ARG A 162 19.62 0.26 12.35
N VAL A 163 20.40 1.27 11.97
CA VAL A 163 21.81 1.39 12.36
C VAL A 163 21.89 2.42 13.48
N GLU A 164 22.27 1.99 14.68
CA GLU A 164 22.46 2.89 15.82
C GLU A 164 23.95 2.93 16.22
N GLU A 165 24.48 4.13 16.47
CA GLU A 165 25.80 4.33 17.07
C GLU A 165 25.72 4.10 18.59
N LEU A 166 26.64 3.30 19.13
CA LEU A 166 26.64 2.95 20.55
C LEU A 166 27.12 4.14 21.40
N ALA A 167 26.21 5.03 21.78
CA ALA A 167 26.42 5.93 22.91
C ALA A 167 26.09 5.18 24.21
N ASN A 168 27.02 5.22 25.17
CA ASN A 168 27.00 4.45 26.43
C ASN A 168 25.62 4.46 27.15
N ALA A 169 25.13 3.27 27.50
CA ALA A 169 23.86 3.00 28.20
C ALA A 169 23.78 3.62 29.64
N PRO A 170 22.60 3.76 30.28
CA PRO A 170 21.96 2.60 30.96
C PRO A 170 20.40 2.57 31.04
N THR A 171 19.87 1.33 31.12
CA THR A 171 18.68 0.79 31.83
C THR A 171 17.29 1.49 31.87
N THR A 172 16.27 0.67 31.55
CA THR A 172 14.83 0.71 31.97
C THR A 172 13.99 1.95 31.69
N THR A 173 12.98 1.82 30.81
CA THR A 173 11.54 1.93 31.16
C THR A 173 10.69 1.65 29.91
N SER A 174 9.52 1.06 30.11
CA SER A 174 8.42 0.99 29.15
C SER A 174 8.02 2.40 28.70
N VAL A 175 8.63 2.90 27.63
CA VAL A 175 8.20 4.13 27.00
C VAL A 175 7.10 3.75 26.01
N SER A 176 5.88 4.18 26.31
CA SER A 176 4.76 4.16 25.35
C SER A 176 5.25 4.68 24.01
N LEU A 177 4.99 3.92 22.94
CA LEU A 177 5.25 4.40 21.58
C LEU A 177 4.66 5.82 21.44
N PRO A 178 5.39 6.77 20.83
CA PRO A 178 4.82 8.08 20.56
C PRO A 178 3.58 7.89 19.69
N PRO A 179 2.49 8.64 19.96
CA PRO A 179 1.30 8.56 19.12
C PRO A 179 1.65 8.87 17.66
N PRO A 180 0.86 8.36 16.69
CA PRO A 180 1.03 8.69 15.29
C PRO A 180 1.10 10.21 15.08
N SER A 181 1.90 10.65 14.11
CA SER A 181 2.01 12.08 13.78
C SER A 181 0.63 12.67 13.47
N ASP A 182 0.24 13.70 14.21
CA ASP A 182 -0.99 14.46 14.04
C ASP A 182 -0.76 15.74 13.22
N LEU A 183 0.43 15.91 12.64
CA LEU A 183 0.81 17.08 11.85
C LEU A 183 -0.17 17.33 10.69
N HIS A 184 -0.65 16.26 10.05
CA HIS A 184 -1.67 16.33 9.01
C HIS A 184 -2.97 16.97 9.51
N ARG A 185 -3.36 16.75 10.77
CA ARG A 185 -4.55 17.38 11.39
C ARG A 185 -4.30 18.85 11.68
N HIS A 186 -3.11 19.20 12.16
CA HIS A 186 -2.74 20.59 12.42
C HIS A 186 -2.74 21.44 11.15
N PHE A 187 -2.15 20.93 10.05
CA PHE A 187 -2.21 21.61 8.76
C PHE A 187 -3.62 21.57 8.14
N GLY A 188 -4.37 20.48 8.29
CA GLY A 188 -5.77 20.43 7.87
C GLY A 188 -6.63 21.50 8.57
N TYR A 189 -6.43 21.69 9.88
CA TYR A 189 -7.09 22.75 10.66
C TYR A 189 -6.68 24.15 10.18
N LEU A 190 -5.42 24.34 9.82
CA LEU A 190 -4.94 25.60 9.25
C LEU A 190 -5.65 25.95 7.94
N LEU A 191 -5.82 24.96 7.05
CA LEU A 191 -6.60 25.12 5.81
C LEU A 191 -8.08 25.44 6.11
N GLN A 192 -8.69 24.72 7.04
CA GLN A 192 -10.11 24.88 7.37
C GLN A 192 -10.44 26.23 8.03
N THR A 193 -9.56 26.73 8.90
CA THR A 193 -9.76 28.00 9.60
C THR A 193 -9.28 29.22 8.84
N GLU A 194 -8.54 29.01 7.74
CA GLU A 194 -7.92 30.06 6.92
C GLU A 194 -7.00 31.01 7.72
N LYS A 195 -6.58 30.59 8.93
CA LYS A 195 -5.87 31.46 9.85
C LYS A 195 -4.44 31.72 9.36
N GLY A 196 -4.18 32.96 8.96
CA GLY A 196 -2.87 33.35 8.43
C GLY A 196 -2.71 33.06 6.94
N ALA A 197 -3.81 32.81 6.23
CA ALA A 197 -3.79 32.68 4.78
C ALA A 197 -3.27 33.96 4.13
N ASP A 198 -2.34 33.81 3.20
CA ASP A 198 -1.60 34.88 2.52
C ASP A 198 -1.71 34.79 0.99
N VAL A 199 -2.57 33.90 0.49
CA VAL A 199 -2.91 33.77 -0.93
C VAL A 199 -4.39 33.37 -1.08
N VAL A 200 -5.00 33.83 -2.17
CA VAL A 200 -6.39 33.55 -2.53
C VAL A 200 -6.45 33.02 -3.96
N PHE A 201 -7.13 31.90 -4.15
CA PHE A 201 -7.40 31.31 -5.46
C PHE A 201 -8.87 31.46 -5.82
N GLN A 202 -9.14 31.72 -7.09
CA GLN A 202 -10.48 31.70 -7.67
C GLN A 202 -10.57 30.56 -8.68
N VAL A 203 -11.43 29.58 -8.41
CA VAL A 203 -11.55 28.33 -9.19
C VAL A 203 -13.02 28.05 -9.46
N SER A 204 -13.42 28.01 -10.74
CA SER A 204 -14.82 27.78 -11.14
C SER A 204 -15.85 28.68 -10.40
N GLY A 205 -15.47 29.92 -10.08
CA GLY A 205 -16.32 30.87 -9.35
C GLY A 205 -16.30 30.74 -7.82
N GLU A 206 -15.64 29.72 -7.27
CA GLU A 206 -15.40 29.56 -5.83
C GLU A 206 -14.07 30.20 -5.41
N THR A 207 -14.01 30.69 -4.17
CA THR A 207 -12.82 31.32 -3.60
C THR A 207 -12.20 30.44 -2.53
N PHE A 208 -10.89 30.20 -2.62
CA PHE A 208 -10.13 29.37 -1.69
C PHE A 208 -8.96 30.16 -1.11
N LYS A 209 -8.90 30.30 0.22
CA LYS A 209 -7.76 30.89 0.90
C LYS A 209 -6.76 29.80 1.29
N ALA A 210 -5.47 30.08 1.10
CA ALA A 210 -4.41 29.13 1.39
C ALA A 210 -3.12 29.83 1.86
N HIS A 211 -2.05 29.05 2.01
CA HIS A 211 -0.80 29.47 2.61
C HIS A 211 0.35 29.20 1.63
N ARG A 212 1.02 30.25 1.16
CA ARG A 212 2.05 30.17 0.12
C ARG A 212 3.17 29.22 0.48
N CYS A 213 3.63 29.29 1.74
CA CYS A 213 4.73 28.45 2.23
C CYS A 213 4.39 26.95 2.22
N VAL A 214 3.15 26.59 2.56
CA VAL A 214 2.70 25.19 2.55
C VAL A 214 2.59 24.68 1.11
N LEU A 215 1.98 25.47 0.22
CA LEU A 215 1.83 25.11 -1.20
C LEU A 215 3.19 24.94 -1.89
N ALA A 216 4.09 25.91 -1.72
CA ALA A 216 5.43 25.87 -2.30
C ALA A 216 6.28 24.71 -1.78
N ALA A 217 6.16 24.37 -0.48
CA ALA A 217 6.88 23.23 0.07
C ALA A 217 6.42 21.88 -0.50
N ARG A 218 5.20 21.81 -1.02
CA ARG A 218 4.54 20.56 -1.44
C ARG A 218 4.45 20.40 -2.96
N SER A 219 4.53 21.49 -3.70
CA SER A 219 4.47 21.51 -5.16
C SER A 219 5.56 22.42 -5.72
N PRO A 220 6.49 21.90 -6.53
CA PRO A 220 7.47 22.71 -7.26
C PRO A 220 6.81 23.75 -8.16
N VAL A 221 5.63 23.45 -8.71
CA VAL A 221 4.87 24.37 -9.57
C VAL A 221 4.34 25.54 -8.75
N PHE A 222 3.68 25.28 -7.61
CA PHE A 222 3.30 26.38 -6.71
C PHE A 222 4.51 27.13 -6.17
N SER A 223 5.65 26.46 -5.93
CA SER A 223 6.87 27.16 -5.52
C SER A 223 7.35 28.14 -6.59
N ALA A 224 7.34 27.72 -7.86
CA ALA A 224 7.74 28.58 -8.97
C ALA A 224 6.73 29.68 -9.24
N GLU A 225 5.44 29.39 -9.16
CA GLU A 225 4.35 30.35 -9.38
C GLU A 225 4.31 31.42 -8.27
N LEU A 226 4.43 31.00 -7.00
CA LEU A 226 4.30 31.91 -5.86
C LEU A 226 5.61 32.60 -5.46
N PHE A 227 6.77 32.02 -5.75
CA PHE A 227 8.07 32.57 -5.32
C PHE A 227 9.09 32.72 -6.46
N GLY A 228 8.73 32.40 -7.70
CA GLY A 228 9.61 32.54 -8.87
C GLY A 228 9.75 33.97 -9.37
N GLN A 229 10.75 34.19 -10.23
CA GLN A 229 11.15 35.52 -10.71
C GLN A 229 10.33 36.03 -11.91
N MET A 230 9.31 35.31 -12.38
CA MET A 230 8.52 35.70 -13.56
C MET A 230 7.08 36.06 -13.20
N LYS A 231 6.77 37.36 -13.33
CA LYS A 231 5.44 37.96 -13.50
C LYS A 231 4.42 37.84 -12.36
N GLU A 232 4.83 38.10 -11.13
CA GLU A 232 3.91 38.59 -10.08
C GLU A 232 4.52 39.69 -9.21
N SER A 233 5.29 40.60 -9.83
CA SER A 233 5.70 41.84 -9.17
C SER A 233 4.53 42.75 -8.76
N ASP A 234 3.30 42.49 -9.25
CA ASP A 234 2.06 43.16 -8.82
C ASP A 234 1.21 42.36 -7.81
N ALA A 235 1.44 41.06 -7.59
CA ALA A 235 0.66 40.26 -6.63
C ALA A 235 1.24 40.28 -5.20
N THR A 236 2.25 41.12 -4.96
CA THR A 236 2.86 41.32 -3.64
C THR A 236 1.94 42.03 -2.63
N ALA A 237 0.71 42.39 -3.02
CA ALA A 237 -0.32 42.96 -2.14
C ALA A 237 -1.74 42.43 -2.45
N GLY A 238 -1.98 41.14 -2.23
CA GLY A 238 -3.36 40.60 -2.17
C GLY A 238 -4.04 40.27 -3.50
N GLY A 239 -3.27 39.94 -4.54
CA GLY A 239 -3.81 39.46 -5.81
C GLY A 239 -4.49 38.09 -5.71
N VAL A 240 -5.56 37.88 -6.47
CA VAL A 240 -6.30 36.61 -6.56
C VAL A 240 -5.77 35.81 -7.75
N ILE A 241 -5.29 34.59 -7.50
CA ILE A 241 -4.79 33.67 -8.54
C ILE A 241 -5.98 32.93 -9.16
N HIS A 242 -6.14 33.01 -10.47
CA HIS A 242 -7.26 32.38 -11.18
C HIS A 242 -6.84 31.02 -11.74
N ILE A 243 -7.67 30.00 -11.52
CA ILE A 243 -7.50 28.66 -12.09
C ILE A 243 -8.77 28.31 -12.87
N ASP A 244 -8.67 28.37 -14.20
CA ASP A 244 -9.82 28.22 -15.10
C ASP A 244 -10.04 26.78 -15.58
N ASP A 245 -8.98 25.96 -15.59
CA ASP A 245 -8.95 24.59 -16.12
C ASP A 245 -9.06 23.52 -15.03
N MET A 246 -9.77 23.82 -13.95
CA MET A 246 -10.04 22.87 -12.88
C MET A 246 -11.37 23.16 -12.19
N GLU A 247 -12.10 22.10 -11.86
CA GLU A 247 -13.32 22.19 -11.09
C GLU A 247 -13.03 22.48 -9.61
N ALA A 248 -13.87 23.31 -8.98
CA ALA A 248 -13.69 23.73 -7.59
C ALA A 248 -13.58 22.55 -6.61
N HIS A 249 -14.38 21.50 -6.82
CA HIS A 249 -14.36 20.32 -5.95
C HIS A 249 -13.06 19.51 -6.06
N VAL A 250 -12.46 19.44 -7.26
CA VAL A 250 -11.15 18.80 -7.51
C VAL A 250 -10.05 19.62 -6.85
N PHE A 251 -10.08 20.94 -7.03
CA PHE A 251 -9.10 21.83 -6.41
C PHE A 251 -9.16 21.76 -4.88
N LYS A 252 -10.37 21.76 -4.30
CA LYS A 252 -10.58 21.58 -2.86
C LYS A 252 -9.97 20.28 -2.35
N ALA A 253 -10.19 19.18 -3.07
CA ALA A 253 -9.63 17.88 -2.70
C ALA A 253 -8.10 17.83 -2.87
N MET A 254 -7.55 18.52 -3.89
CA MET A 254 -6.10 18.67 -4.06
C MET A 254 -5.49 19.49 -2.93
N LEU A 255 -6.10 20.62 -2.54
CA LEU A 255 -5.67 21.41 -1.38
C LEU A 255 -5.71 20.58 -0.10
N PHE A 256 -6.79 19.83 0.13
CA PHE A 256 -6.87 18.92 1.27
C PHE A 256 -5.69 17.94 1.28
N PHE A 257 -5.34 17.36 0.14
CA PHE A 257 -4.19 16.47 0.03
C PHE A 257 -2.85 17.19 0.27
N VAL A 258 -2.67 18.41 -0.25
CA VAL A 258 -1.45 19.20 -0.04
C VAL A 258 -1.17 19.42 1.45
N TYR A 259 -2.21 19.72 2.23
CA TYR A 259 -2.11 20.00 3.67
C TYR A 259 -2.06 18.74 4.54
N THR A 260 -2.77 17.68 4.16
CA THR A 260 -2.98 16.51 5.04
C THR A 260 -2.31 15.23 4.55
N ASP A 261 -1.78 15.23 3.32
CA ASP A 261 -1.21 14.06 2.65
C ASP A 261 -2.21 12.88 2.55
N SER A 262 -3.51 13.19 2.63
CA SER A 262 -4.64 12.24 2.68
C SER A 262 -5.70 12.63 1.65
N LEU A 263 -6.47 11.66 1.17
CA LEU A 263 -7.61 11.92 0.29
C LEU A 263 -8.86 12.27 1.12
N PRO A 264 -9.72 13.20 0.66
CA PRO A 264 -11.00 13.43 1.31
C PRO A 264 -11.94 12.24 1.12
N GLU A 265 -12.92 12.10 2.02
CA GLU A 265 -13.99 11.13 1.84
C GLU A 265 -14.85 11.52 0.63
N MET A 266 -15.03 10.59 -0.31
CA MET A 266 -15.80 10.83 -1.52
C MET A 266 -16.97 9.85 -1.62
N GLY A 267 -18.12 10.34 -2.08
CA GLY A 267 -19.29 9.52 -2.39
C GLY A 267 -18.97 8.43 -3.42
N LYS A 268 -19.72 7.32 -3.43
CA LYS A 268 -19.42 6.15 -4.27
C LYS A 268 -19.70 6.36 -5.76
N GLU A 269 -20.57 7.32 -6.12
CA GLU A 269 -21.17 7.38 -7.45
C GLU A 269 -20.28 8.10 -8.50
N ASP A 270 -19.36 8.99 -8.10
CA ASP A 270 -18.51 9.77 -9.02
C ASP A 270 -16.99 9.59 -8.80
N GLN A 271 -16.57 8.52 -8.11
CA GLN A 271 -15.14 8.36 -7.77
C GLN A 271 -14.22 8.28 -8.98
N THR A 272 -14.64 7.62 -10.06
CA THR A 272 -13.82 7.47 -11.27
C THR A 272 -13.52 8.82 -11.91
N ALA A 273 -14.56 9.62 -12.17
CA ALA A 273 -14.41 10.94 -12.79
C ALA A 273 -13.55 11.85 -11.90
N MET A 274 -13.78 11.84 -10.58
CA MET A 274 -12.95 12.61 -9.66
C MET A 274 -11.48 12.18 -9.73
N PHE A 275 -11.17 10.88 -9.66
CA PHE A 275 -9.78 10.42 -9.74
C PHE A 275 -9.12 10.71 -11.09
N GLN A 276 -9.89 10.77 -12.18
CA GLN A 276 -9.40 11.22 -13.49
C GLN A 276 -8.97 12.69 -13.44
N HIS A 277 -9.84 13.58 -12.97
CA HIS A 277 -9.51 15.01 -12.85
C HIS A 277 -8.39 15.26 -11.82
N MET A 278 -8.37 14.50 -10.73
CA MET A 278 -7.32 14.58 -9.72
C MET A 278 -5.97 14.09 -10.24
N LEU A 279 -5.94 13.09 -11.12
CA LEU A 279 -4.71 12.66 -11.79
C LEU A 279 -4.15 13.78 -12.67
N VAL A 280 -5.00 14.43 -13.46
CA VAL A 280 -4.63 15.59 -14.30
C VAL A 280 -4.06 16.71 -13.43
N ALA A 281 -4.75 17.06 -12.34
CA ALA A 281 -4.30 18.09 -11.40
C ALA A 281 -2.98 17.71 -10.72
N ALA A 282 -2.85 16.46 -10.27
CA ALA A 282 -1.63 15.98 -9.61
C ALA A 282 -0.42 16.05 -10.54
N ASP A 283 -0.57 15.68 -11.81
CA ASP A 283 0.50 15.79 -12.81
C ASP A 283 0.85 17.26 -13.06
N ARG A 284 -0.16 18.11 -13.29
CA ARG A 284 0.04 19.55 -13.52
C ARG A 284 0.82 20.22 -12.40
N TYR A 285 0.45 19.97 -11.15
CA TYR A 285 1.10 20.58 -9.98
C TYR A 285 2.28 19.75 -9.44
N HIS A 286 2.72 18.71 -10.16
CA HIS A 286 3.85 17.85 -9.78
C HIS A 286 3.72 17.25 -8.37
N LEU A 287 2.52 16.79 -8.03
CA LEU A 287 2.17 16.09 -6.80
C LEU A 287 2.32 14.57 -7.00
N GLU A 288 3.55 14.08 -7.13
CA GLU A 288 3.86 12.71 -7.57
C GLU A 288 3.15 11.62 -6.74
N ARG A 289 3.13 11.77 -5.40
CA ARG A 289 2.45 10.81 -4.52
C ARG A 289 0.93 10.77 -4.77
N LEU A 290 0.31 11.91 -5.03
CA LEU A 290 -1.12 11.98 -5.36
C LEU A 290 -1.39 11.33 -6.72
N LYS A 291 -0.53 11.59 -7.71
CA LYS A 291 -0.60 10.99 -9.04
C LYS A 291 -0.60 9.46 -8.96
N LEU A 292 0.35 8.87 -8.23
CA LEU A 292 0.43 7.43 -8.01
C LEU A 292 -0.79 6.85 -7.28
N ILE A 293 -1.33 7.58 -6.30
CA ILE A 293 -2.57 7.18 -5.60
C ILE A 293 -3.75 7.16 -6.59
N CYS A 294 -3.88 8.19 -7.43
CA CYS A 294 -4.92 8.26 -8.45
C CYS A 294 -4.77 7.11 -9.47
N GLU A 295 -3.55 6.82 -9.95
CA GLU A 295 -3.28 5.67 -10.82
C GLU A 295 -3.78 4.36 -10.20
N HIS A 296 -3.39 4.10 -8.94
CA HIS A 296 -3.80 2.87 -8.24
C HIS A 296 -5.33 2.78 -8.06
N LYS A 297 -6.01 3.89 -7.76
CA LYS A 297 -7.48 3.92 -7.65
C LYS A 297 -8.16 3.72 -9.01
N LEU A 298 -7.64 4.32 -10.07
CA LEU A 298 -8.17 4.18 -11.43
C LEU A 298 -8.00 2.76 -11.98
N CYS A 299 -6.92 2.05 -11.63
CA CYS A 299 -6.75 0.63 -11.98
C CYS A 299 -7.95 -0.23 -11.53
N ARG A 300 -8.54 0.08 -10.36
CA ARG A 300 -9.71 -0.63 -9.81
C ARG A 300 -11.04 -0.25 -10.48
N CYS A 301 -11.03 0.82 -11.27
CA CYS A 301 -12.20 1.35 -11.96
C CYS A 301 -12.24 0.94 -13.44
N ILE A 302 -11.25 0.18 -13.93
CA ILE A 302 -11.17 -0.26 -15.32
C ILE A 302 -12.31 -1.23 -15.64
N LYS A 303 -13.19 -0.82 -16.56
CA LYS A 303 -14.31 -1.56 -17.14
C LYS A 303 -14.48 -1.10 -18.59
N ALA A 304 -15.28 -1.80 -19.39
CA ALA A 304 -15.52 -1.43 -20.78
C ALA A 304 -15.96 0.03 -20.95
N ALA A 305 -16.85 0.53 -20.09
CA ALA A 305 -17.37 1.90 -20.13
C ALA A 305 -16.35 2.99 -19.72
N THR A 306 -15.36 2.66 -18.89
CA THR A 306 -14.40 3.65 -18.33
C THR A 306 -13.05 3.62 -19.03
N LEU A 307 -12.72 2.53 -19.73
CA LEU A 307 -11.42 2.36 -20.37
C LEU A 307 -11.14 3.43 -21.44
N ALA A 308 -12.17 3.85 -22.16
CA ALA A 308 -12.07 4.88 -23.20
C ALA A 308 -11.62 6.27 -22.68
N THR A 309 -11.82 6.54 -21.39
CA THR A 309 -11.39 7.79 -20.75
C THR A 309 -10.11 7.57 -19.94
N ILE A 310 -9.93 6.41 -19.29
CA ILE A 310 -8.74 6.10 -18.48
C ILE A 310 -7.48 5.90 -19.35
N LEU A 311 -7.58 5.16 -20.46
CA LEU A 311 -6.40 4.82 -21.27
C LEU A 311 -5.75 6.06 -21.95
N PRO A 312 -6.51 7.00 -22.56
CA PRO A 312 -5.94 8.25 -23.05
C PRO A 312 -5.26 9.08 -21.95
N LEU A 313 -5.90 9.17 -20.77
CA LEU A 313 -5.32 9.88 -19.63
C LEU A 313 -3.99 9.24 -19.19
N ALA A 314 -3.93 7.91 -19.16
CA ALA A 314 -2.72 7.20 -18.79
C ALA A 314 -1.57 7.47 -19.76
N GLU A 315 -1.85 7.56 -21.06
CA GLU A 315 -0.87 7.93 -22.07
C GLU A 315 -0.43 9.39 -21.93
N GLN A 316 -1.40 10.31 -21.87
CA GLN A 316 -1.17 11.76 -21.83
C GLN A 316 -0.33 12.18 -20.62
N HIS A 317 -0.56 11.56 -19.46
CA HIS A 317 0.14 11.88 -18.22
C HIS A 317 1.26 10.86 -17.90
N HIS A 318 1.68 10.05 -18.88
CA HIS A 318 2.80 9.10 -18.77
C HIS A 318 2.68 8.10 -17.60
N CYS A 319 1.46 7.69 -17.26
CA CYS A 319 1.13 6.75 -16.19
C CYS A 319 1.29 5.29 -16.67
N GLN A 320 2.52 4.77 -16.64
CA GLN A 320 2.84 3.46 -17.23
C GLN A 320 2.14 2.29 -16.52
N GLY A 321 1.98 2.36 -15.19
CA GLY A 321 1.28 1.34 -14.42
C GLY A 321 -0.18 1.23 -14.82
N LEU A 322 -0.86 2.37 -14.91
CA LEU A 322 -2.25 2.46 -15.33
C LEU A 322 -2.44 2.02 -16.80
N LYS A 323 -1.54 2.43 -17.70
CA LYS A 323 -1.54 2.01 -19.11
C LYS A 323 -1.40 0.49 -19.24
N LYS A 324 -0.48 -0.12 -18.49
CA LYS A 324 -0.29 -1.59 -18.46
C LYS A 324 -1.54 -2.32 -17.97
N ALA A 325 -2.20 -1.81 -16.93
CA ALA A 325 -3.44 -2.38 -16.42
C ALA A 325 -4.57 -2.33 -17.46
N CYS A 326 -4.70 -1.22 -18.20
CA CYS A 326 -5.66 -1.10 -19.31
C CYS A 326 -5.40 -2.13 -20.42
N PHE A 327 -4.13 -2.32 -20.81
CA PHE A 327 -3.79 -3.35 -21.79
C PHE A 327 -4.06 -4.76 -21.28
N SER A 328 -3.75 -5.05 -20.02
CA SER A 328 -4.07 -6.34 -19.41
C SER A 328 -5.58 -6.63 -19.41
N PHE A 329 -6.42 -5.61 -19.23
CA PHE A 329 -7.87 -5.76 -19.33
C PHE A 329 -8.32 -6.10 -20.77
N LEU A 330 -7.71 -5.44 -21.76
CA LEU A 330 -7.98 -5.65 -23.19
C LEU A 330 -7.42 -6.97 -23.74
N SER A 331 -6.49 -7.63 -23.04
CA SER A 331 -5.97 -8.94 -23.45
C SER A 331 -7.04 -10.05 -23.43
N SER A 332 -8.16 -9.86 -22.71
CA SER A 332 -9.28 -10.79 -22.74
C SER A 332 -10.18 -10.53 -23.97
N PRO A 333 -10.45 -11.54 -24.83
CA PRO A 333 -11.30 -11.38 -26.02
C PRO A 333 -12.70 -10.85 -25.70
N ALA A 334 -13.29 -11.25 -24.56
CA ALA A 334 -14.61 -10.80 -24.14
C ALA A 334 -14.63 -9.31 -23.78
N ASN A 335 -13.58 -8.84 -23.09
CA ASN A 335 -13.44 -7.43 -22.72
C ASN A 335 -13.14 -6.56 -23.95
N LEU A 336 -12.29 -7.06 -24.86
CA LEU A 336 -11.99 -6.37 -26.10
C LEU A 336 -13.25 -6.20 -26.96
N ALA A 337 -14.04 -7.27 -27.12
CA ALA A 337 -15.32 -7.20 -27.83
C ALA A 337 -16.30 -6.21 -27.19
N ALA A 338 -16.38 -6.17 -25.86
CA ALA A 338 -17.24 -5.22 -25.14
C ALA A 338 -16.80 -3.76 -25.33
N VAL A 339 -15.49 -3.49 -25.40
CA VAL A 339 -14.96 -2.15 -25.67
C VAL A 339 -15.21 -1.75 -27.13
N LEU A 340 -14.99 -2.66 -28.08
CA LEU A 340 -15.23 -2.44 -29.51
C LEU A 340 -16.71 -2.20 -29.83
N ALA A 341 -17.61 -2.84 -29.09
CA ALA A 341 -19.05 -2.64 -29.21
C ALA A 341 -19.54 -1.33 -28.56
N SER A 342 -18.67 -0.62 -27.84
CA SER A 342 -18.97 0.67 -27.23
C SER A 342 -18.44 1.82 -28.09
N ASP A 343 -19.08 2.98 -28.01
CA ASP A 343 -18.59 4.22 -28.64
C ASP A 343 -17.19 4.65 -28.12
N GLY A 344 -16.75 4.05 -27.01
CA GLY A 344 -15.47 4.33 -26.37
C GLY A 344 -14.24 3.95 -27.20
N PHE A 345 -14.35 2.98 -28.11
CA PHE A 345 -13.23 2.61 -28.97
C PHE A 345 -12.95 3.64 -30.07
N GLU A 346 -14.02 4.22 -30.66
CA GLU A 346 -13.88 5.30 -31.64
C GLU A 346 -13.24 6.55 -31.02
N HIS A 347 -13.64 6.89 -29.79
CA HIS A 347 -13.01 7.95 -29.02
C HIS A 347 -11.52 7.68 -28.76
N LEU A 348 -11.17 6.45 -28.38
CA LEU A 348 -9.78 6.03 -28.19
C LEU A 348 -8.94 6.17 -29.47
N ASN A 349 -9.52 5.80 -30.63
CA ASN A 349 -8.87 5.90 -31.93
C ASN A 349 -8.61 7.35 -32.34
N ALA A 350 -9.57 8.26 -32.06
CA ALA A 350 -9.40 9.68 -32.31
C ALA A 350 -8.39 10.32 -31.35
N SER A 351 -8.42 9.99 -30.06
CA SER A 351 -7.57 10.62 -29.04
C SER A 351 -6.13 10.12 -29.03
N CYS A 352 -5.89 8.81 -29.27
CA CYS A 352 -4.56 8.20 -29.11
C CYS A 352 -4.25 7.12 -30.18
N PRO A 353 -4.02 7.48 -31.45
CA PRO A 353 -3.75 6.51 -32.53
C PRO A 353 -2.49 5.66 -32.29
N SER A 354 -1.48 6.21 -31.60
CA SER A 354 -0.23 5.51 -31.24
C SER A 354 -0.50 4.34 -30.28
N VAL A 355 -1.38 4.55 -29.31
CA VAL A 355 -1.75 3.54 -28.30
C VAL A 355 -2.49 2.37 -28.94
N ILE A 356 -3.33 2.63 -29.96
CA ILE A 356 -3.99 1.56 -30.72
C ILE A 356 -2.99 0.73 -31.51
N LYS A 357 -2.01 1.36 -32.17
CA LYS A 357 -0.94 0.62 -32.87
C LYS A 357 -0.17 -0.28 -31.92
N GLU A 358 0.15 0.22 -30.73
CA GLU A 358 0.82 -0.56 -29.68
C GLU A 358 -0.04 -1.72 -29.17
N LEU A 359 -1.34 -1.48 -28.98
CA LEU A 359 -2.31 -2.51 -28.59
C LEU A 359 -2.39 -3.64 -29.64
N ILE A 360 -2.51 -3.29 -30.92
CA ILE A 360 -2.55 -4.26 -32.04
C ILE A 360 -1.26 -5.08 -32.07
N ALA A 361 -0.10 -4.43 -31.89
CA ALA A 361 1.18 -5.12 -31.84
C ALA A 361 1.27 -6.12 -30.68
N LYS A 362 0.68 -5.81 -29.52
CA LYS A 362 0.64 -6.70 -28.35
C LYS A 362 -0.37 -7.84 -28.45
N LEU A 363 -1.46 -7.67 -29.21
CA LEU A 363 -2.49 -8.69 -29.38
C LEU A 363 -2.19 -9.63 -30.56
N GLY A 364 -1.35 -9.20 -31.50
CA GLY A 364 -0.92 -10.00 -32.66
C GLY A 364 0.27 -10.93 -32.40
N THR A 365 0.80 -10.96 -31.18
CA THR A 365 1.84 -11.87 -30.68
C THR A 365 1.27 -12.80 -29.64
#